data_AF-A0A2D9QAL1-F1
#
_entry.id   AF-A0A2D9QAL1-F1
#
_cell.length_a   1.000
_cell.length_b   1.000
_cell.length_c   1.000
_cell.angle_alpha   90.00
_cell.angle_beta   90.00
_cell.angle_gamma   90.00
#
_symmetry.space_group_name_H-M   'P 1'
#
loop_
_entity.id
_entity.type
_entity.pdbx_description
1 polymer ?
#
loop_
_entity_poly.entity_id
_entity_poly.type
_entity_poly.pdbx_seq_one_letter_code
_entity_poly.pdbx_strand_id
1 'polypeptide(L)'
;MLRKLSLILSTVSHLKMTQIKHQLLYRFQKTKNLNDYKKLYNFKEIVFLDFNNSPYVYNTYLGNNKFTFLNIKHNFGQEIDWNHQEYGKLWNYNLQYANYVMQEEISVDEKIRLINHLYEALVSNKLLLEPYPASLRVINIIRLFSYKKLNDANIQKNVYGELQFLSERPEYHLLGNHLLENAFALLMGGAFFSNNDWIAQGEKILLEQLDEQILKDGAHFELSPMYHKIILFRMLELIDWYGKYQSHKSTFLQFLILKTEKMCSWLENITFQNGDVPHFNDSAIDISYNSKWLIDYARSLDITWENYPLGESGYRSKNTKVYECRVDFAQIGPSYQPGHAHADALSFILYHNDIPVFVEQGTSTYDIGERRNLERSTSAHNTVVVNNQNQSEVWSGFRVARRATTTITNDAEDNIAAYHDGYKKLGVKHYRAFKFKPDNITILDSLLKKIDGVFYLHLHPNCTIVQRSSTIFEINSSIKIEFIGSKKVAIEEYLYAYGFNKYLKSNRLIICFEDSLKTFISFN
;
A
#
# COMPACT_ATOMS: atom_id res chain seq x y z
N MET A 1 -26.96 -7.09 16.64
CA MET A 1 -26.39 -8.45 16.41
C MET A 1 -26.49 -8.89 14.95
N LEU A 2 -27.68 -8.88 14.33
CA LEU A 2 -27.92 -9.33 12.94
C LEU A 2 -27.09 -8.58 11.87
N ARG A 3 -26.94 -7.25 11.99
CA ARG A 3 -26.11 -6.45 11.05
C ARG A 3 -24.65 -6.90 11.05
N LYS A 4 -24.07 -7.11 12.23
CA LYS A 4 -22.67 -7.56 12.39
C LYS A 4 -22.47 -8.96 11.83
N LEU A 5 -23.45 -9.86 12.02
CA LEU A 5 -23.43 -11.20 11.42
C LEU A 5 -23.46 -11.12 9.89
N SER A 6 -24.33 -10.29 9.31
CA SER A 6 -24.36 -10.08 7.85
C SER A 6 -23.02 -9.56 7.32
N LEU A 7 -22.40 -8.59 7.99
CA LEU A 7 -21.08 -8.07 7.60
C LEU A 7 -20.01 -9.17 7.63
N ILE A 8 -20.00 -9.99 8.68
CA ILE A 8 -19.06 -11.11 8.81
C ILE A 8 -19.29 -12.13 7.69
N LEU A 9 -20.52 -12.57 7.46
CA LEU A 9 -20.85 -13.57 6.43
C LEU A 9 -20.46 -13.06 5.03
N SER A 10 -20.78 -11.80 4.71
CA SER A 10 -20.38 -11.17 3.44
C SER A 10 -18.87 -10.92 3.33
N THR A 11 -18.13 -10.88 4.43
CA THR A 11 -16.66 -10.78 4.39
C THR A 11 -16.05 -12.17 4.16
N VAL A 12 -16.49 -13.16 4.94
CA VAL A 12 -15.95 -14.53 4.96
C VAL A 12 -16.26 -15.28 3.66
N SER A 13 -17.36 -14.95 2.97
CA SER A 13 -17.73 -15.56 1.70
C SER A 13 -16.70 -15.37 0.58
N HIS A 14 -15.74 -14.46 0.75
CA HIS A 14 -14.67 -14.21 -0.22
C HIS A 14 -13.36 -14.92 0.13
N LEU A 15 -13.25 -15.58 1.29
CA LEU A 15 -12.01 -16.25 1.67
C LEU A 15 -11.74 -17.44 0.75
N LYS A 16 -10.47 -17.59 0.37
CA LYS A 16 -9.99 -18.78 -0.31
C LYS A 16 -9.95 -19.97 0.64
N MET A 17 -10.06 -21.18 0.08
CA MET A 17 -9.95 -22.42 0.86
C MET A 17 -8.60 -22.53 1.58
N THR A 18 -7.50 -22.05 0.97
CA THR A 18 -6.20 -22.01 1.63
C THR A 18 -6.22 -21.12 2.87
N GLN A 19 -6.91 -19.97 2.83
CA GLN A 19 -7.00 -19.08 3.99
C GLN A 19 -7.76 -19.74 5.14
N ILE A 20 -8.87 -20.40 4.84
CA ILE A 20 -9.67 -21.11 5.85
C ILE A 20 -8.87 -22.26 6.47
N LYS A 21 -8.25 -23.10 5.64
CA LYS A 21 -7.41 -24.22 6.09
C LYS A 21 -6.33 -23.74 7.06
N HIS A 22 -5.59 -22.71 6.70
CA HIS A 22 -4.48 -22.21 7.51
C HIS A 22 -4.94 -21.41 8.73
N GLN A 23 -6.07 -20.71 8.67
CA GLN A 23 -6.68 -20.12 9.88
C GLN A 23 -7.03 -21.20 10.91
N LEU A 24 -7.58 -22.34 10.49
CA LEU A 24 -7.86 -23.45 11.40
C LEU A 24 -6.56 -24.07 11.92
N LEU A 25 -5.65 -24.44 11.03
CA LEU A 25 -4.37 -25.05 11.38
C LEU A 25 -3.60 -24.22 12.42
N TYR A 26 -3.42 -22.92 12.17
CA TYR A 26 -2.63 -22.06 13.03
C TYR A 26 -3.31 -21.68 14.35
N ARG A 27 -4.64 -21.84 14.46
CA ARG A 27 -5.34 -21.71 15.76
C ARG A 27 -5.11 -22.91 16.66
N PHE A 28 -4.95 -24.11 16.10
CA PHE A 28 -4.70 -25.33 16.88
C PHE A 28 -3.20 -25.59 17.12
N GLN A 29 -2.34 -25.11 16.23
CA GLN A 29 -0.89 -25.20 16.38
C GLN A 29 -0.34 -23.99 17.15
N LYS A 30 0.03 -24.16 18.42
CA LYS A 30 0.66 -23.10 19.22
C LYS A 30 2.05 -22.76 18.67
N THR A 31 2.40 -21.47 18.69
CA THR A 31 3.75 -21.00 18.36
C THR A 31 4.71 -21.45 19.46
N LYS A 32 5.84 -22.05 19.07
CA LYS A 32 6.90 -22.45 20.03
C LYS A 32 7.75 -21.24 20.40
N ASN A 33 8.55 -21.35 21.44
CA ASN A 33 9.55 -20.32 21.76
C ASN A 33 10.66 -20.32 20.71
N LEU A 34 11.31 -19.17 20.47
CA LEU A 34 12.42 -19.06 19.51
C LEU A 34 13.53 -20.10 19.77
N ASN A 35 13.82 -20.43 21.04
CA ASN A 35 14.81 -21.45 21.39
C ASN A 35 14.52 -22.84 20.82
N ASP A 36 13.25 -23.20 20.63
CA ASP A 36 12.90 -24.50 20.07
C ASP A 36 13.26 -24.60 18.59
N TYR A 37 13.08 -23.50 17.84
CA TYR A 37 13.46 -23.42 16.44
C TYR A 37 14.97 -23.38 16.24
N LYS A 38 15.71 -22.76 17.18
CA LYS A 38 17.17 -22.67 17.19
C LYS A 38 17.89 -24.02 17.33
N LYS A 39 17.21 -25.07 17.82
CA LYS A 39 17.81 -26.40 18.06
C LYS A 39 18.28 -27.08 16.79
N LEU A 40 17.69 -26.73 15.65
CA LEU A 40 18.01 -27.31 14.33
C LEU A 40 19.22 -26.64 13.65
N TYR A 41 19.78 -25.59 14.25
CA TYR A 41 20.95 -24.90 13.69
C TYR A 41 22.19 -25.80 13.72
N ASN A 42 22.70 -26.17 12.55
CA ASN A 42 23.87 -27.03 12.37
C ASN A 42 24.84 -26.54 11.28
N PHE A 43 24.67 -25.31 10.80
CA PHE A 43 25.46 -24.74 9.70
C PHE A 43 26.81 -24.23 10.19
N LYS A 44 27.85 -24.48 9.39
CA LYS A 44 29.23 -24.09 9.71
C LYS A 44 29.68 -22.81 9.00
N GLU A 45 29.08 -22.51 7.85
CA GLU A 45 29.43 -21.35 7.03
C GLU A 45 28.16 -20.69 6.48
N ILE A 46 28.19 -19.37 6.41
CA ILE A 46 27.15 -18.52 5.83
C ILE A 46 27.63 -17.95 4.50
N VAL A 47 26.70 -17.65 3.61
CA VAL A 47 26.96 -16.97 2.34
C VAL A 47 26.59 -15.51 2.48
N PHE A 48 27.57 -14.61 2.41
CA PHE A 48 27.27 -13.19 2.32
C PHE A 48 26.72 -12.86 0.94
N LEU A 49 25.55 -12.25 0.90
CA LEU A 49 24.91 -11.84 -0.35
C LEU A 49 25.54 -10.54 -0.86
N ASP A 50 25.44 -10.30 -2.16
CA ASP A 50 26.00 -9.11 -2.80
C ASP A 50 24.89 -8.22 -3.36
N PHE A 51 24.92 -6.94 -3.01
CA PHE A 51 23.91 -5.95 -3.37
C PHE A 51 24.59 -4.79 -4.07
N ASN A 52 24.15 -4.42 -5.27
CA ASN A 52 24.71 -3.28 -6.00
C ASN A 52 24.26 -1.96 -5.38
N ASN A 53 23.11 -1.96 -4.72
CA ASN A 53 22.50 -0.74 -4.20
C ASN A 53 22.25 -0.87 -2.70
N SER A 54 22.73 0.12 -1.94
CA SER A 54 22.39 0.30 -0.53
C SER A 54 21.29 1.36 -0.44
N PRO A 55 20.01 0.95 -0.37
CA PRO A 55 18.92 1.92 -0.36
C PRO A 55 18.97 2.75 0.92
N TYR A 56 18.68 4.05 0.77
CA TYR A 56 18.64 4.97 1.90
C TYR A 56 17.61 4.51 2.95
N VAL A 57 17.96 4.65 4.22
CA VAL A 57 17.07 4.32 5.33
C VAL A 57 16.78 5.56 6.15
N TYR A 58 15.51 5.82 6.41
CA TYR A 58 15.09 6.92 7.26
C TYR A 58 15.69 6.80 8.67
N ASN A 59 16.09 7.95 9.22
CA ASN A 59 16.58 8.06 10.59
C ASN A 59 15.46 7.81 11.60
N THR A 60 15.33 6.56 12.00
CA THR A 60 14.28 6.05 12.90
C THR A 60 14.82 5.69 14.28
N TYR A 61 16.10 5.32 14.40
CA TYR A 61 16.81 5.30 15.68
C TYR A 61 17.54 6.62 15.91
N LEU A 62 17.25 7.27 17.04
CA LEU A 62 17.73 8.61 17.40
C LEU A 62 18.81 8.57 18.50
N GLY A 63 19.36 7.39 18.81
CA GLY A 63 20.31 7.17 19.90
C GLY A 63 19.62 7.06 21.27
N ASN A 64 20.34 6.50 22.26
CA ASN A 64 19.89 6.38 23.64
C ASN A 64 18.49 5.75 23.78
N ASN A 65 18.25 4.63 23.10
CA ASN A 65 16.96 3.91 23.10
C ASN A 65 15.75 4.78 22.70
N LYS A 66 15.98 5.81 21.86
CA LYS A 66 14.94 6.67 21.31
C LYS A 66 14.64 6.30 19.86
N PHE A 67 13.36 6.16 19.54
CA PHE A 67 12.88 5.80 18.21
C PHE A 67 11.84 6.78 17.70
N THR A 68 11.71 6.86 16.37
CA THR A 68 10.63 7.58 15.70
C THR A 68 10.08 6.73 14.56
N PHE A 69 8.79 6.44 14.62
CA PHE A 69 8.08 5.70 13.58
C PHE A 69 6.72 6.35 13.34
N LEU A 70 6.28 6.40 12.08
CA LEU A 70 4.97 6.95 11.71
C LEU A 70 4.76 8.37 12.29
N ASN A 71 5.82 9.17 12.35
CA ASN A 71 5.85 10.52 12.92
C ASN A 71 5.60 10.63 14.45
N ILE A 72 5.70 9.53 15.18
CA ILE A 72 5.62 9.49 16.65
C ILE A 72 6.98 9.11 17.22
N LYS A 73 7.51 9.98 18.10
CA LYS A 73 8.77 9.77 18.82
C LYS A 73 8.50 9.12 20.18
N HIS A 74 9.33 8.15 20.55
CA HIS A 74 9.29 7.51 21.86
C HIS A 74 10.71 7.33 22.43
N ASN A 75 10.87 7.53 23.74
CA ASN A 75 12.13 7.32 24.45
C ASN A 75 11.92 6.31 25.58
N PHE A 76 12.56 5.14 25.46
CA PHE A 76 12.43 4.07 26.43
C PHE A 76 13.30 4.25 27.69
N GLY A 77 14.24 5.20 27.69
CA GLY A 77 15.18 5.36 28.79
C GLY A 77 16.14 4.18 28.87
N GLN A 78 16.09 3.40 29.96
CA GLN A 78 17.09 2.37 30.25
C GLN A 78 16.88 1.05 29.47
N GLU A 79 15.63 0.57 29.36
CA GLU A 79 15.30 -0.72 28.73
C GLU A 79 14.25 -0.53 27.64
N ILE A 80 14.51 -1.06 26.44
CA ILE A 80 13.56 -1.02 25.33
C ILE A 80 12.47 -2.06 25.56
N ASP A 81 11.21 -1.61 25.62
CA ASP A 81 10.07 -2.52 25.52
C ASP A 81 9.77 -2.83 24.05
N TRP A 82 10.28 -3.97 23.56
CA TRP A 82 10.07 -4.42 22.19
C TRP A 82 8.61 -4.79 21.87
N ASN A 83 7.74 -4.93 22.88
CA ASN A 83 6.32 -5.17 22.73
C ASN A 83 5.48 -3.91 23.01
N HIS A 84 6.08 -2.72 23.00
CA HIS A 84 5.40 -1.46 23.28
C HIS A 84 4.21 -1.19 22.33
N GLN A 85 2.98 -1.27 22.85
CA GLN A 85 1.73 -1.13 22.08
C GLN A 85 1.04 0.25 22.22
N GLU A 86 1.62 1.23 22.92
CA GLU A 86 0.97 2.52 23.21
C GLU A 86 0.49 3.24 21.94
N TYR A 87 1.28 3.17 20.86
CA TYR A 87 0.99 3.82 19.57
C TYR A 87 0.44 2.86 18.51
N GLY A 88 -0.14 1.75 18.94
CA GLY A 88 -0.74 0.76 18.06
C GLY A 88 0.25 -0.23 17.45
N LYS A 89 -0.32 -1.24 16.77
CA LYS A 89 0.43 -2.43 16.32
C LYS A 89 1.45 -2.11 15.24
N LEU A 90 1.14 -1.19 14.32
CA LEU A 90 2.05 -0.84 13.23
C LEU A 90 3.29 -0.09 13.73
N TRP A 91 3.16 0.79 14.73
CA TRP A 91 4.32 1.45 15.34
C TRP A 91 5.24 0.41 15.99
N ASN A 92 4.66 -0.52 16.75
CA ASN A 92 5.39 -1.62 17.37
C ASN A 92 6.07 -2.52 16.33
N TYR A 93 5.41 -2.83 15.22
CA TYR A 93 6.02 -3.59 14.14
C TYR A 93 7.24 -2.88 13.54
N ASN A 94 7.18 -1.55 13.33
CA ASN A 94 8.34 -0.80 12.84
C ASN A 94 9.54 -0.88 13.80
N LEU A 95 9.29 -0.88 15.12
CA LEU A 95 10.32 -1.12 16.14
C LEU A 95 10.96 -2.52 15.97
N GLN A 96 10.15 -3.53 15.63
CA GLN A 96 10.59 -4.92 15.48
C GLN A 96 11.26 -5.24 14.14
N TYR A 97 11.00 -4.47 13.08
CA TYR A 97 11.57 -4.73 11.74
C TYR A 97 13.08 -4.59 11.68
N ALA A 98 13.69 -3.96 12.70
CA ALA A 98 15.12 -3.70 12.75
C ALA A 98 15.68 -2.95 11.53
N ASN A 99 14.86 -2.19 10.79
CA ASN A 99 15.32 -1.46 9.61
C ASN A 99 16.38 -0.40 9.98
N TYR A 100 16.28 0.20 11.18
CA TYR A 100 17.25 1.17 11.68
C TYR A 100 18.69 0.64 11.72
N VAL A 101 18.93 -0.68 11.77
CA VAL A 101 20.31 -1.23 11.77
C VAL A 101 21.03 -0.97 10.44
N MET A 102 20.31 -0.57 9.41
CA MET A 102 20.85 -0.16 8.12
C MET A 102 21.25 1.33 8.07
N GLN A 103 20.88 2.15 9.06
CA GLN A 103 21.36 3.55 9.16
C GLN A 103 22.88 3.60 9.29
N GLU A 104 23.54 4.45 8.52
CA GLU A 104 25.02 4.48 8.43
C GLU A 104 25.66 5.06 9.69
N GLU A 105 24.98 5.99 10.35
CA GLU A 105 25.46 6.77 11.49
C GLU A 105 25.50 5.95 12.79
N ILE A 106 24.82 4.81 12.83
CA ILE A 106 24.84 3.91 13.99
C ILE A 106 26.11 3.05 13.92
N SER A 107 26.88 2.99 15.02
CA SER A 107 28.06 2.12 15.09
C SER A 107 27.67 0.63 15.00
N VAL A 108 28.59 -0.20 14.51
CA VAL A 108 28.36 -1.65 14.42
C VAL A 108 28.06 -2.25 15.79
N ASP A 109 28.77 -1.82 16.84
CA ASP A 109 28.54 -2.30 18.21
C ASP A 109 27.13 -1.97 18.70
N GLU A 110 26.62 -0.78 18.40
CA GLU A 110 25.27 -0.37 18.78
C GLU A 110 24.21 -1.15 18.00
N LYS A 111 24.45 -1.43 16.71
CA LYS A 111 23.58 -2.30 15.90
C LYS A 111 23.51 -3.70 16.51
N ILE A 112 24.66 -4.29 16.85
CA ILE A 112 24.76 -5.61 17.47
C ILE A 112 24.05 -5.62 18.84
N ARG A 113 24.23 -4.58 19.66
CA ARG A 113 23.53 -4.43 20.96
C ARG A 113 22.02 -4.43 20.79
N LEU A 114 21.49 -3.62 19.85
CA LEU A 114 20.06 -3.53 19.58
C LEU A 114 19.48 -4.88 19.10
N ILE A 115 20.18 -5.57 18.19
CA ILE A 115 19.77 -6.87 17.67
C ILE A 115 19.74 -7.92 18.79
N ASN A 116 20.79 -8.00 19.62
CA ASN A 116 20.85 -8.95 20.73
C ASN A 116 19.73 -8.67 21.75
N HIS A 117 19.50 -7.41 22.12
CA HIS A 117 18.43 -7.04 23.05
C HIS A 117 17.02 -7.39 22.51
N LEU A 118 16.79 -7.22 21.20
CA LEU A 118 15.54 -7.65 20.55
C LEU A 118 15.39 -9.18 20.65
N TYR A 119 16.44 -9.93 20.32
CA TYR A 119 16.39 -11.39 20.40
C TYR A 119 16.25 -11.93 21.82
N GLU A 120 16.82 -11.27 22.82
CA GLU A 120 16.60 -11.59 24.23
C GLU A 120 15.11 -11.48 24.59
N ALA A 121 14.40 -10.47 24.09
CA ALA A 121 12.96 -10.33 24.30
C ALA A 121 12.16 -11.46 23.65
N LEU A 122 12.54 -11.90 22.45
CA LEU A 122 11.92 -13.05 21.77
C LEU A 122 12.20 -14.37 22.52
N VAL A 123 13.45 -14.58 22.93
CA VAL A 123 13.89 -15.78 23.66
C VAL A 123 13.22 -15.87 25.04
N SER A 124 13.06 -14.74 25.74
CA SER A 124 12.41 -14.67 27.06
C SER A 124 10.87 -14.62 27.00
N ASN A 125 10.26 -14.65 25.80
CA ASN A 125 8.83 -14.44 25.56
C ASN A 125 8.29 -13.08 26.03
N LYS A 126 9.14 -12.08 26.30
CA LYS A 126 8.70 -10.68 26.45
C LYS A 126 8.12 -10.15 25.14
N LEU A 127 8.59 -10.67 24.00
CA LEU A 127 8.05 -10.44 22.67
C LEU A 127 7.65 -11.78 22.03
N LEU A 128 6.51 -11.82 21.34
CA LEU A 128 6.04 -13.01 20.62
C LEU A 128 6.48 -13.01 19.16
N LEU A 129 6.73 -14.20 18.61
CA LEU A 129 7.03 -14.37 17.19
C LEU A 129 5.76 -14.20 16.34
N GLU A 130 5.83 -13.27 15.39
CA GLU A 130 4.82 -13.06 14.35
C GLU A 130 5.50 -13.09 12.97
N PRO A 131 4.92 -13.76 11.95
CA PRO A 131 5.63 -13.98 10.69
C PRO A 131 5.99 -12.70 9.93
N TYR A 132 5.07 -11.72 9.88
CA TYR A 132 5.31 -10.47 9.17
C TYR A 132 6.52 -9.69 9.72
N PRO A 133 6.58 -9.29 11.02
CA PRO A 133 7.76 -8.60 11.54
C PRO A 133 9.02 -9.47 11.54
N ALA A 134 8.91 -10.79 11.69
CA ALA A 134 10.05 -11.70 11.55
C ALA A 134 10.65 -11.65 10.14
N SER A 135 9.82 -11.64 9.08
CA SER A 135 10.27 -11.58 7.69
C SER A 135 11.09 -10.32 7.41
N LEU A 136 10.57 -9.14 7.79
CA LEU A 136 11.28 -7.89 7.57
C LEU A 136 12.57 -7.81 8.40
N ARG A 137 12.54 -8.31 9.65
CA ARG A 137 13.69 -8.32 10.54
C ARG A 137 14.83 -9.20 10.01
N VAL A 138 14.55 -10.44 9.60
CA VAL A 138 15.60 -11.33 9.10
C VAL A 138 16.23 -10.78 7.82
N ILE A 139 15.42 -10.18 6.92
CA ILE A 139 15.95 -9.52 5.72
C ILE A 139 16.92 -8.40 6.10
N ASN A 140 16.53 -7.50 7.02
CA ASN A 140 17.38 -6.38 7.41
C ASN A 140 18.67 -6.83 8.13
N ILE A 141 18.60 -7.88 8.96
CA ILE A 141 19.79 -8.43 9.62
C ILE A 141 20.72 -9.13 8.62
N ILE A 142 20.18 -9.92 7.68
CA ILE A 142 21.00 -10.56 6.63
C ILE A 142 21.67 -9.51 5.74
N ARG A 143 20.96 -8.43 5.40
CA ARG A 143 21.54 -7.28 4.68
C ARG A 143 22.71 -6.69 5.46
N LEU A 144 22.52 -6.37 6.75
CA LEU A 144 23.60 -5.86 7.60
C LEU A 144 24.82 -6.79 7.61
N PHE A 145 24.59 -8.08 7.81
CA PHE A 145 25.66 -9.10 7.83
C PHE A 145 26.40 -9.13 6.50
N SER A 146 25.67 -9.05 5.38
CA SER A 146 26.22 -9.09 4.03
C SER A 146 27.03 -7.85 3.68
N TYR A 147 26.57 -6.65 4.08
CA TYR A 147 27.29 -5.39 3.83
C TYR A 147 28.52 -5.23 4.71
N LYS A 148 28.40 -5.55 6.00
CA LYS A 148 29.48 -5.34 6.98
C LYS A 148 30.36 -6.58 7.19
N LYS A 149 30.07 -7.68 6.47
CA LYS A 149 30.75 -8.98 6.57
C LYS A 149 30.86 -9.45 8.02
N LEU A 150 29.75 -9.32 8.77
CA LEU A 150 29.70 -9.67 10.19
C LEU A 150 29.68 -11.18 10.40
N ASN A 151 30.34 -11.63 11.45
CA ASN A 151 30.32 -13.02 11.86
C ASN A 151 30.02 -13.13 13.36
N ASP A 152 28.74 -13.22 13.71
CA ASP A 152 28.24 -13.42 15.07
C ASP A 152 27.35 -14.67 15.10
N ALA A 153 27.85 -15.74 15.72
CA ALA A 153 27.18 -17.03 15.77
C ALA A 153 25.87 -16.99 16.58
N ASN A 154 25.75 -16.11 17.59
CA ASN A 154 24.53 -16.00 18.38
C ASN A 154 23.41 -15.37 17.55
N ILE A 155 23.70 -14.27 16.86
CA ILE A 155 22.74 -13.62 15.97
C ILE A 155 22.38 -14.55 14.80
N GLN A 156 23.35 -15.19 14.16
CA GLN A 156 23.09 -16.18 13.09
C GLN A 156 22.13 -17.28 13.56
N LYS A 157 22.36 -17.84 14.76
CA LYS A 157 21.47 -18.86 15.33
C LYS A 157 20.06 -18.33 15.57
N ASN A 158 19.91 -17.08 16.01
CA ASN A 158 18.60 -16.46 16.19
C ASN A 158 17.87 -16.24 14.86
N VAL A 159 18.55 -15.67 13.86
CA VAL A 159 18.02 -15.48 12.49
C VAL A 159 17.57 -16.82 11.89
N TYR A 160 18.37 -17.86 12.04
CA TYR A 160 18.01 -19.22 11.63
C TYR A 160 16.72 -19.70 12.31
N GLY A 161 16.60 -19.51 13.63
CA GLY A 161 15.39 -19.88 14.38
C GLY A 161 14.14 -19.17 13.88
N GLU A 162 14.25 -17.90 13.50
CA GLU A 162 13.15 -17.16 12.90
C GLU A 162 12.76 -17.68 11.51
N LEU A 163 13.74 -17.98 10.65
CA LEU A 163 13.50 -18.55 9.33
C LEU A 163 12.87 -19.95 9.42
N GLN A 164 13.30 -20.76 10.39
CA GLN A 164 12.65 -22.04 10.67
C GLN A 164 11.19 -21.83 11.10
N PHE A 165 10.92 -20.90 12.02
CA PHE A 165 9.55 -20.53 12.39
C PHE A 165 8.72 -20.08 11.17
N LEU A 166 9.29 -19.25 10.30
CA LEU A 166 8.65 -18.76 9.08
C LEU A 166 8.34 -19.91 8.11
N SER A 167 9.27 -20.85 7.92
CA SER A 167 9.09 -22.00 7.01
C SER A 167 7.93 -22.91 7.44
N GLU A 168 7.70 -23.03 8.75
CA GLU A 168 6.60 -23.82 9.33
C GLU A 168 5.26 -23.06 9.33
N ARG A 169 5.31 -21.72 9.31
CA ARG A 169 4.12 -20.86 9.47
C ARG A 169 4.04 -19.67 8.51
N PRO A 170 4.17 -19.86 7.18
CA PRO A 170 3.89 -18.77 6.24
C PRO A 170 2.45 -18.28 6.37
N GLU A 171 2.19 -17.01 6.09
CA GLU A 171 0.90 -16.36 6.28
C GLU A 171 -0.12 -16.70 5.19
N TYR A 172 -0.27 -17.99 4.84
CA TYR A 172 -1.29 -18.49 3.90
C TYR A 172 -2.74 -18.17 4.33
N HIS A 173 -2.93 -17.84 5.61
CA HIS A 173 -4.20 -17.41 6.17
C HIS A 173 -4.55 -15.93 5.87
N LEU A 174 -3.54 -15.11 5.54
CA LEU A 174 -3.70 -13.72 5.12
C LEU A 174 -3.54 -13.58 3.60
N LEU A 175 -2.47 -14.15 3.02
CA LEU A 175 -2.02 -13.95 1.64
C LEU A 175 -1.55 -12.50 1.38
N GLY A 176 -1.51 -12.07 0.12
CA GLY A 176 -1.15 -10.70 -0.27
C GLY A 176 0.30 -10.37 0.01
N ASN A 177 0.58 -9.10 0.32
CA ASN A 177 1.92 -8.62 0.63
C ASN A 177 2.59 -9.37 1.81
N HIS A 178 1.82 -9.83 2.80
CA HIS A 178 2.34 -10.59 3.94
C HIS A 178 3.01 -11.89 3.52
N LEU A 179 2.33 -12.68 2.69
CA LEU A 179 2.88 -13.96 2.21
C LEU A 179 4.07 -13.75 1.28
N LEU A 180 4.07 -12.67 0.47
CA LEU A 180 5.23 -12.29 -0.35
C LEU A 180 6.44 -11.96 0.53
N GLU A 181 6.29 -11.15 1.58
CA GLU A 181 7.39 -10.83 2.51
C GLU A 181 7.93 -12.09 3.20
N ASN A 182 7.07 -13.04 3.60
CA ASN A 182 7.54 -14.32 4.13
C ASN A 182 8.40 -15.08 3.11
N ALA A 183 7.99 -15.08 1.84
CA ALA A 183 8.72 -15.78 0.77
C ALA A 183 10.05 -15.12 0.44
N PHE A 184 10.11 -13.78 0.38
CA PHE A 184 11.36 -13.03 0.21
C PHE A 184 12.34 -13.34 1.35
N ALA A 185 11.85 -13.38 2.60
CA ALA A 185 12.66 -13.72 3.76
C ALA A 185 13.19 -15.17 3.71
N LEU A 186 12.33 -16.14 3.36
CA LEU A 186 12.74 -17.54 3.21
C LEU A 186 13.78 -17.72 2.10
N LEU A 187 13.61 -17.06 0.96
CA LEU A 187 14.54 -17.15 -0.16
C LEU A 187 15.90 -16.54 0.19
N MET A 188 15.92 -15.34 0.78
CA MET A 188 17.15 -14.67 1.22
C MET A 188 17.85 -15.45 2.33
N GLY A 189 17.09 -15.94 3.31
CA GLY A 189 17.60 -16.78 4.39
C GLY A 189 18.12 -18.13 3.91
N GLY A 190 17.42 -18.74 2.94
CA GLY A 190 17.84 -19.95 2.27
C GLY A 190 19.18 -19.79 1.55
N ALA A 191 19.37 -18.71 0.81
CA ALA A 191 20.65 -18.39 0.19
C ALA A 191 21.75 -18.15 1.24
N PHE A 192 21.46 -17.34 2.26
CA PHE A 192 22.41 -16.98 3.32
C PHE A 192 22.91 -18.20 4.13
N PHE A 193 22.04 -19.19 4.39
CA PHE A 193 22.39 -20.42 5.10
C PHE A 193 22.64 -21.62 4.17
N SER A 194 22.62 -21.46 2.84
CA SER A 194 22.66 -22.57 1.87
C SER A 194 21.60 -23.66 2.15
N ASN A 195 20.40 -23.26 2.53
CA ASN A 195 19.27 -24.15 2.80
C ASN A 195 18.35 -24.23 1.57
N ASN A 196 18.46 -25.33 0.82
CA ASN A 196 17.70 -25.55 -0.41
C ASN A 196 16.20 -25.70 -0.20
N ASP A 197 15.74 -26.19 0.96
CA ASP A 197 14.32 -26.34 1.24
C ASP A 197 13.64 -24.97 1.38
N TRP A 198 14.30 -24.02 2.04
CA TRP A 198 13.81 -22.65 2.16
C TRP A 198 13.84 -21.89 0.83
N ILE A 199 14.89 -22.11 0.02
CA ILE A 199 14.96 -21.57 -1.35
C ILE A 199 13.77 -22.08 -2.16
N ALA A 200 13.57 -23.41 -2.22
CA ALA A 200 12.49 -24.02 -2.98
C ALA A 200 11.10 -23.57 -2.50
N GLN A 201 10.92 -23.43 -1.18
CA GLN A 201 9.68 -22.91 -0.60
C GLN A 201 9.43 -21.45 -0.99
N GLY A 202 10.44 -20.59 -0.88
CA GLY A 202 10.37 -19.18 -1.26
C GLY A 202 10.06 -19.00 -2.75
N GLU A 203 10.80 -19.68 -3.62
CA GLU A 203 10.58 -19.66 -5.07
C GLU A 203 9.18 -20.12 -5.44
N LYS A 204 8.70 -21.23 -4.86
CA LYS A 204 7.34 -21.73 -5.10
C LYS A 204 6.28 -20.70 -4.73
N ILE A 205 6.38 -20.10 -3.55
CA ILE A 205 5.43 -19.08 -3.11
C ILE A 205 5.48 -17.86 -4.02
N LEU A 206 6.68 -17.39 -4.38
CA LEU A 206 6.84 -16.22 -5.26
C LEU A 206 6.31 -16.48 -6.67
N LEU A 207 6.55 -17.66 -7.25
CA LEU A 207 5.97 -18.03 -8.55
C LEU A 207 4.45 -18.01 -8.51
N GLU A 208 3.84 -18.67 -7.53
CA GLU A 208 2.37 -18.72 -7.39
C GLU A 208 1.77 -17.34 -7.09
N GLN A 209 2.38 -16.59 -6.18
CA GLN A 209 1.83 -15.31 -5.74
C GLN A 209 2.10 -14.19 -6.73
N LEU A 210 3.30 -14.03 -7.29
CA LEU A 210 3.54 -12.96 -8.27
C LEU A 210 2.79 -13.20 -9.57
N ASP A 211 2.44 -14.45 -9.90
CA ASP A 211 1.58 -14.71 -11.05
C ASP A 211 0.15 -14.17 -10.88
N GLU A 212 -0.39 -14.31 -9.66
CA GLU A 212 -1.69 -13.76 -9.31
C GLU A 212 -1.67 -12.26 -8.99
N GLN A 213 -0.66 -11.81 -8.25
CA GLN A 213 -0.64 -10.50 -7.62
C GLN A 213 -0.18 -9.37 -8.54
N ILE A 214 0.49 -9.69 -9.65
CA ILE A 214 0.88 -8.72 -10.68
C ILE A 214 -0.07 -8.84 -11.86
N LEU A 215 -0.92 -7.84 -12.02
CA LEU A 215 -1.94 -7.77 -13.07
C LEU A 215 -1.28 -7.62 -14.45
N LYS A 216 -2.07 -7.83 -15.51
CA LYS A 216 -1.62 -7.76 -16.90
C LYS A 216 -1.06 -6.40 -17.29
N ASP A 217 -1.59 -5.33 -16.71
CA ASP A 217 -1.11 -3.96 -16.87
C ASP A 217 0.04 -3.60 -15.91
N GLY A 218 0.51 -4.56 -15.10
CA GLY A 218 1.66 -4.42 -14.20
C GLY A 218 1.33 -3.95 -12.79
N ALA A 219 0.09 -3.58 -12.50
CA ALA A 219 -0.28 -3.16 -11.16
C ALA A 219 -0.13 -4.30 -10.14
N HIS A 220 0.18 -3.95 -8.89
CA HIS A 220 -0.02 -4.89 -7.80
C HIS A 220 -1.50 -4.91 -7.43
N PHE A 221 -2.06 -6.09 -7.25
CA PHE A 221 -3.49 -6.33 -7.13
C PHE A 221 -4.17 -5.79 -5.85
N GLU A 222 -3.41 -5.25 -4.90
CA GLU A 222 -3.94 -4.51 -3.74
C GLU A 222 -4.37 -3.10 -4.15
N LEU A 223 -4.03 -2.68 -5.36
CA LEU A 223 -4.48 -1.42 -5.97
C LEU A 223 -4.15 -0.23 -5.07
N SER A 224 -2.99 -0.30 -4.41
CA SER A 224 -2.40 0.82 -3.69
C SER A 224 -1.07 1.15 -4.35
N PRO A 225 -0.89 2.38 -4.86
CA PRO A 225 0.40 2.80 -5.40
C PRO A 225 1.55 2.73 -4.39
N MET A 226 1.28 2.85 -3.08
CA MET A 226 2.28 2.66 -2.04
C MET A 226 2.72 1.18 -1.93
N TYR A 227 1.76 0.25 -1.84
CA TYR A 227 2.09 -1.18 -1.75
C TYR A 227 2.72 -1.71 -3.05
N HIS A 228 2.30 -1.21 -4.21
CA HIS A 228 2.98 -1.49 -5.47
C HIS A 228 4.47 -1.14 -5.39
N LYS A 229 4.81 0.06 -4.91
CA LYS A 229 6.21 0.51 -4.75
C LYS A 229 6.99 -0.34 -3.74
N ILE A 230 6.35 -0.77 -2.64
CA ILE A 230 6.97 -1.66 -1.64
C ILE A 230 7.34 -3.01 -2.28
N ILE A 231 6.40 -3.63 -3.01
CA ILE A 231 6.66 -4.92 -3.68
C ILE A 231 7.67 -4.76 -4.82
N LEU A 232 7.60 -3.67 -5.61
CA LEU A 232 8.59 -3.39 -6.65
C LEU A 232 10.00 -3.30 -6.08
N PHE A 233 10.18 -2.61 -4.94
CA PHE A 233 11.47 -2.57 -4.26
C PHE A 233 11.97 -3.98 -3.91
N ARG A 234 11.10 -4.85 -3.36
CA ARG A 234 11.48 -6.23 -3.03
C ARG A 234 11.85 -7.06 -4.24
N MET A 235 11.15 -6.86 -5.36
CA MET A 235 11.47 -7.51 -6.63
C MET A 235 12.85 -7.09 -7.14
N LEU A 236 13.15 -5.79 -7.12
CA LEU A 236 14.43 -5.24 -7.54
C LEU A 236 15.58 -5.71 -6.64
N GLU A 237 15.38 -5.65 -5.32
CA GLU A 237 16.36 -6.15 -4.36
C GLU A 237 16.61 -7.65 -4.57
N LEU A 238 15.56 -8.44 -4.79
CA LEU A 238 15.69 -9.86 -5.08
C LEU A 238 16.50 -10.10 -6.36
N ILE A 239 16.17 -9.44 -7.46
CA ILE A 239 16.89 -9.58 -8.73
C ILE A 239 18.38 -9.23 -8.57
N ASP A 240 18.69 -8.16 -7.84
CA ASP A 240 20.06 -7.67 -7.60
C ASP A 240 20.94 -8.75 -6.95
N TRP A 241 20.56 -9.25 -5.78
CA TRP A 241 21.40 -10.22 -5.06
C TRP A 241 21.25 -11.64 -5.61
N TYR A 242 20.06 -12.05 -6.03
CA TYR A 242 19.81 -13.42 -6.49
C TYR A 242 20.48 -13.69 -7.84
N GLY A 243 20.55 -12.68 -8.72
CA GLY A 243 21.26 -12.78 -9.99
C GLY A 243 22.77 -13.04 -9.85
N LYS A 244 23.37 -12.65 -8.72
CA LYS A 244 24.78 -12.91 -8.40
C LYS A 244 24.98 -14.21 -7.63
N TYR A 245 23.99 -14.59 -6.82
CA TYR A 245 23.99 -15.85 -6.08
C TYR A 245 23.80 -17.07 -7.00
N GLN A 246 22.90 -16.97 -7.97
CA GLN A 246 22.61 -18.02 -8.96
C GLN A 246 23.06 -17.61 -10.36
N SER A 247 23.14 -18.56 -11.29
CA SER A 247 23.45 -18.21 -12.68
C SER A 247 22.36 -17.28 -13.26
N HIS A 248 22.75 -16.25 -14.02
CA HIS A 248 21.85 -15.27 -14.66
C HIS A 248 20.83 -15.90 -15.65
N LYS A 249 20.83 -17.23 -15.83
CA LYS A 249 20.01 -17.96 -16.80
C LYS A 249 18.93 -18.84 -16.15
N SER A 250 18.64 -18.68 -14.86
CA SER A 250 17.54 -19.44 -14.24
C SER A 250 16.17 -18.94 -14.74
N THR A 251 15.24 -19.87 -14.94
CA THR A 251 13.85 -19.56 -15.36
C THR A 251 13.11 -18.71 -14.32
N PHE A 252 13.44 -18.91 -13.03
CA PHE A 252 12.89 -18.10 -11.95
C PHE A 252 13.33 -16.64 -12.03
N LEU A 253 14.62 -16.35 -12.26
CA LEU A 253 15.09 -14.98 -12.42
C LEU A 253 14.44 -14.28 -13.62
N GLN A 254 14.31 -14.98 -14.75
CA GLN A 254 13.61 -14.46 -15.92
C GLN A 254 12.13 -14.13 -15.62
N PHE A 255 11.45 -15.00 -14.87
CA PHE A 255 10.08 -14.74 -14.41
C PHE A 255 9.99 -13.45 -13.57
N LEU A 256 10.94 -13.24 -12.64
CA LEU A 256 10.97 -12.03 -11.82
C LEU A 256 11.19 -10.77 -12.66
N ILE A 257 12.12 -10.81 -13.62
CA ILE A 257 12.41 -9.70 -14.52
C ILE A 257 11.15 -9.34 -15.32
N LEU A 258 10.50 -10.32 -15.96
CA LEU A 258 9.28 -10.08 -16.75
C LEU A 258 8.12 -9.48 -15.93
N LYS A 259 7.98 -9.86 -14.67
CA LYS A 259 6.98 -9.25 -13.77
C LYS A 259 7.39 -7.82 -13.39
N THR A 260 8.67 -7.61 -13.11
CA THR A 260 9.24 -6.30 -12.74
C THR A 260 9.13 -5.28 -13.88
N GLU A 261 9.38 -5.68 -15.13
CA GLU A 261 9.21 -4.84 -16.32
C GLU A 261 7.81 -4.22 -16.39
N LYS A 262 6.76 -5.04 -16.20
CA LYS A 262 5.38 -4.56 -16.18
C LYS A 262 5.13 -3.63 -15.01
N MET A 263 5.65 -3.96 -13.84
CA MET A 263 5.49 -3.10 -12.65
C MET A 263 6.15 -1.73 -12.85
N CYS A 264 7.37 -1.69 -13.41
CA CYS A 264 8.06 -0.44 -13.76
C CYS A 264 7.22 0.40 -14.74
N SER A 265 6.69 -0.22 -15.79
CA SER A 265 5.84 0.47 -16.74
C SER A 265 4.56 1.01 -16.11
N TRP A 266 3.88 0.22 -15.26
CA TRP A 266 2.70 0.67 -14.53
C TRP A 266 3.03 1.88 -13.65
N LEU A 267 4.15 1.82 -12.92
CA LEU A 267 4.59 2.89 -12.03
C LEU A 267 4.86 4.19 -12.80
N GLU A 268 5.54 4.14 -13.94
CA GLU A 268 5.76 5.31 -14.79
C GLU A 268 4.45 5.92 -15.29
N ASN A 269 3.49 5.08 -15.70
CA ASN A 269 2.21 5.55 -16.25
C ASN A 269 1.25 6.15 -15.20
N ILE A 270 1.32 5.70 -13.95
CA ILE A 270 0.48 6.21 -12.86
C ILE A 270 1.10 7.41 -12.14
N THR A 271 2.43 7.54 -12.15
CA THR A 271 3.17 8.64 -11.50
C THR A 271 2.87 9.98 -12.19
N PHE A 272 2.70 11.04 -11.42
CA PHE A 272 2.57 12.43 -11.90
C PHE A 272 3.94 12.97 -12.35
N GLN A 273 3.96 14.01 -13.19
CA GLN A 273 5.22 14.58 -13.69
C GLN A 273 6.14 15.08 -12.58
N ASN A 274 5.56 15.57 -11.47
CA ASN A 274 6.31 16.00 -10.30
C ASN A 274 6.91 14.83 -9.46
N GLY A 275 6.62 13.58 -9.83
CA GLY A 275 7.10 12.37 -9.16
C GLY A 275 6.16 11.78 -8.11
N ASP A 276 5.03 12.44 -7.83
CA ASP A 276 4.02 11.93 -6.90
C ASP A 276 3.28 10.73 -7.49
N VAL A 277 2.73 9.88 -6.63
CA VAL A 277 1.78 8.85 -7.01
C VAL A 277 0.39 9.22 -6.49
N PRO A 278 -0.70 8.84 -7.16
CA PRO A 278 -2.03 9.05 -6.60
C PRO A 278 -2.17 8.31 -5.27
N HIS A 279 -2.78 8.96 -4.27
CA HIS A 279 -3.03 8.34 -2.97
C HIS A 279 -4.37 7.60 -2.93
N PHE A 280 -4.60 6.72 -3.91
CA PHE A 280 -5.75 5.80 -3.90
C PHE A 280 -5.55 4.71 -2.85
N ASN A 281 -6.67 4.24 -2.27
CA ASN A 281 -6.66 3.22 -1.22
C ASN A 281 -5.70 3.58 -0.07
N ASP A 282 -5.12 2.59 0.61
CA ASP A 282 -4.06 2.85 1.59
C ASP A 282 -2.75 3.26 0.93
N SER A 283 -2.54 4.57 0.79
CA SER A 283 -1.32 5.15 0.26
C SER A 283 -0.94 6.39 1.05
N ALA A 284 0.32 6.47 1.45
CA ALA A 284 0.88 7.57 2.25
C ALA A 284 2.32 7.85 1.83
N ILE A 285 2.76 9.11 1.99
CA ILE A 285 4.15 9.51 1.79
C ILE A 285 5.05 8.97 2.90
N ASP A 286 6.36 9.00 2.69
CA ASP A 286 7.40 8.60 3.65
C ASP A 286 7.37 7.12 4.10
N ILE A 287 6.60 6.25 3.42
CA ILE A 287 6.54 4.80 3.70
C ILE A 287 7.32 3.97 2.68
N SER A 288 7.14 4.26 1.39
CA SER A 288 7.87 3.59 0.30
C SER A 288 8.92 4.51 -0.31
N TYR A 289 9.85 3.95 -1.08
CA TYR A 289 10.71 4.76 -1.95
C TYR A 289 9.91 5.54 -2.99
N ASN A 290 10.48 6.64 -3.49
CA ASN A 290 9.87 7.42 -4.56
C ASN A 290 10.02 6.71 -5.91
N SER A 291 9.14 7.05 -6.87
CA SER A 291 9.10 6.39 -8.17
C SER A 291 10.40 6.50 -8.94
N LYS A 292 11.01 7.69 -8.97
CA LYS A 292 12.27 7.93 -9.69
C LYS A 292 13.38 6.99 -9.22
N TRP A 293 13.57 6.86 -7.90
CA TRP A 293 14.61 6.00 -7.34
C TRP A 293 14.39 4.53 -7.70
N LEU A 294 13.15 4.04 -7.67
CA LEU A 294 12.83 2.65 -8.05
C LEU A 294 13.11 2.38 -9.54
N ILE A 295 12.75 3.32 -10.40
CA ILE A 295 13.00 3.24 -11.84
C ILE A 295 14.51 3.30 -12.14
N ASP A 296 15.24 4.18 -11.46
CA ASP A 296 16.71 4.24 -11.59
C ASP A 296 17.37 2.95 -11.10
N TYR A 297 16.87 2.34 -10.01
CA TYR A 297 17.36 1.04 -9.53
C TYR A 297 17.10 -0.06 -10.57
N ALA A 298 15.89 -0.15 -11.14
CA ALA A 298 15.59 -1.08 -12.21
C ALA A 298 16.54 -0.95 -13.41
N ARG A 299 16.80 0.28 -13.87
CA ARG A 299 17.75 0.55 -14.96
C ARG A 299 19.18 0.15 -14.60
N SER A 300 19.60 0.33 -13.35
CA SER A 300 20.95 -0.10 -12.90
C SER A 300 21.12 -1.62 -12.85
N LEU A 301 20.02 -2.37 -12.91
CA LEU A 301 20.00 -3.83 -13.03
C LEU A 301 19.82 -4.30 -14.48
N ASP A 302 20.00 -3.40 -15.44
CA ASP A 302 19.80 -3.63 -16.89
C ASP A 302 18.39 -4.10 -17.24
N ILE A 303 17.39 -3.78 -16.40
CA ILE A 303 15.98 -4.08 -16.69
C ILE A 303 15.45 -2.98 -17.61
N THR A 304 14.91 -3.40 -18.75
CA THR A 304 14.27 -2.52 -19.74
C THR A 304 12.85 -2.99 -19.98
N TRP A 305 11.90 -2.07 -20.15
CA TRP A 305 10.49 -2.41 -20.35
C TRP A 305 9.89 -1.58 -21.48
N GLU A 306 8.86 -2.14 -22.11
CA GLU A 306 7.99 -1.42 -23.02
C GLU A 306 6.91 -0.64 -22.24
N ASN A 307 6.22 0.27 -22.93
CA ASN A 307 5.08 0.97 -22.35
C ASN A 307 3.83 0.09 -22.39
N TYR A 308 3.42 -0.44 -21.23
CA TYR A 308 2.15 -1.10 -21.01
C TYR A 308 1.11 -0.09 -20.51
N PRO A 309 0.06 0.22 -21.30
CA PRO A 309 -0.94 1.17 -20.87
C PRO A 309 -1.72 0.64 -19.66
N LEU A 310 -2.14 1.55 -18.78
CA LEU A 310 -3.01 1.21 -17.65
C LEU A 310 -4.31 0.58 -18.15
N GLY A 311 -4.74 -0.52 -17.51
CA GLY A 311 -5.77 -1.39 -18.06
C GLY A 311 -6.51 -2.16 -16.98
N GLU A 312 -6.09 -3.40 -16.72
CA GLU A 312 -6.75 -4.37 -15.85
C GLU A 312 -6.91 -3.91 -14.39
N SER A 313 -5.99 -3.08 -13.88
CA SER A 313 -6.11 -2.47 -12.54
C SER A 313 -7.32 -1.56 -12.38
N GLY A 314 -7.89 -1.07 -13.49
CA GLY A 314 -8.97 -0.10 -13.51
C GLY A 314 -8.52 1.36 -13.35
N TYR A 315 -7.22 1.62 -13.18
CA TYR A 315 -6.71 2.98 -13.17
C TYR A 315 -6.56 3.54 -14.59
N ARG A 316 -6.83 4.83 -14.76
CA ARG A 316 -6.54 5.56 -16.01
C ARG A 316 -5.79 6.85 -15.70
N SER A 317 -4.90 7.22 -16.61
CA SER A 317 -4.14 8.46 -16.55
C SER A 317 -4.48 9.31 -17.76
N LYS A 318 -4.71 10.60 -17.54
CA LYS A 318 -4.72 11.63 -18.60
C LYS A 318 -3.67 12.67 -18.28
N ASN A 319 -2.75 12.88 -19.21
CA ASN A 319 -1.72 13.91 -19.13
C ASN A 319 -1.90 14.89 -20.28
N THR A 320 -1.95 16.18 -19.95
CA THR A 320 -1.90 17.27 -20.93
C THR A 320 -0.73 18.19 -20.58
N LYS A 321 -0.54 19.27 -21.35
CA LYS A 321 0.45 20.30 -21.01
C LYS A 321 0.04 21.16 -19.81
N VAL A 322 -1.24 21.14 -19.44
CA VAL A 322 -1.83 22.06 -18.45
C VAL A 322 -2.19 21.31 -17.17
N TYR A 323 -2.68 20.08 -17.28
CA TYR A 323 -3.13 19.28 -16.14
C TYR A 323 -2.85 17.80 -16.32
N GLU A 324 -2.83 17.10 -15.18
CA GLU A 324 -2.78 15.65 -15.08
C GLU A 324 -3.94 15.15 -14.23
N CYS A 325 -4.63 14.10 -14.70
CA CYS A 325 -5.72 13.46 -13.99
C CYS A 325 -5.45 11.97 -13.86
N ARG A 326 -5.69 11.41 -12.67
CA ARG A 326 -5.70 9.96 -12.40
C ARG A 326 -7.10 9.59 -12.00
N VAL A 327 -7.68 8.59 -12.65
CA VAL A 327 -9.08 8.16 -12.44
C VAL A 327 -9.10 6.73 -11.93
N ASP A 328 -9.94 6.50 -10.93
CA ASP A 328 -10.12 5.21 -10.29
C ASP A 328 -11.41 4.52 -10.77
N PHE A 329 -11.28 3.60 -11.72
CA PHE A 329 -12.33 2.63 -12.07
C PHE A 329 -12.01 1.22 -11.55
N ALA A 330 -11.13 1.11 -10.55
CA ALA A 330 -10.73 -0.14 -9.96
C ALA A 330 -11.91 -0.90 -9.33
N GLN A 331 -11.71 -2.20 -9.20
CA GLN A 331 -12.51 -3.03 -8.30
C GLN A 331 -11.92 -2.96 -6.89
N ILE A 332 -12.67 -3.43 -5.89
CA ILE A 332 -12.11 -3.71 -4.57
C ILE A 332 -11.17 -4.93 -4.67
N GLY A 333 -9.86 -4.69 -4.61
CA GLY A 333 -8.81 -5.69 -4.81
C GLY A 333 -7.92 -5.94 -3.57
N PRO A 334 -7.36 -7.16 -3.43
CA PRO A 334 -7.94 -8.43 -3.92
C PRO A 334 -9.22 -8.76 -3.15
N SER A 335 -10.17 -9.43 -3.81
CA SER A 335 -11.50 -9.68 -3.23
C SER A 335 -11.46 -10.47 -1.92
N TYR A 336 -10.50 -11.38 -1.75
CA TYR A 336 -10.34 -12.23 -0.58
C TYR A 336 -9.53 -11.59 0.57
N GLN A 337 -8.88 -10.44 0.34
CA GLN A 337 -8.11 -9.69 1.34
C GLN A 337 -8.14 -8.18 1.03
N PRO A 338 -9.31 -7.51 1.05
CA PRO A 338 -9.42 -6.09 0.72
C PRO A 338 -9.06 -5.21 1.93
N GLY A 339 -7.96 -5.52 2.62
CA GLY A 339 -7.54 -4.85 3.84
C GLY A 339 -7.26 -3.36 3.61
N HIS A 340 -6.64 -3.08 2.46
CA HIS A 340 -6.18 -1.78 2.04
C HIS A 340 -7.17 -1.01 1.17
N ALA A 341 -8.28 -1.65 0.78
CA ALA A 341 -9.25 -1.06 -0.12
C ALA A 341 -10.16 -0.04 0.59
N HIS A 342 -10.51 1.03 -0.11
CA HIS A 342 -11.41 2.07 0.36
C HIS A 342 -12.78 1.94 -0.33
N ALA A 343 -13.70 2.86 -0.05
CA ALA A 343 -14.98 2.94 -0.74
C ALA A 343 -14.94 4.10 -1.75
N ASP A 344 -13.98 4.04 -2.67
CA ASP A 344 -13.47 5.13 -3.53
C ASP A 344 -13.73 4.98 -5.04
N ALA A 345 -14.34 3.88 -5.50
CA ALA A 345 -14.77 3.71 -6.89
C ALA A 345 -15.34 5.00 -7.55
N LEU A 346 -14.88 5.23 -8.78
CA LEU A 346 -15.12 6.41 -9.61
C LEU A 346 -14.49 7.72 -9.09
N SER A 347 -13.61 7.66 -8.09
CA SER A 347 -12.83 8.82 -7.65
C SER A 347 -11.78 9.25 -8.70
N PHE A 348 -11.19 10.41 -8.48
CA PHE A 348 -10.10 10.94 -9.29
C PHE A 348 -9.23 11.91 -8.48
N ILE A 349 -7.99 12.08 -8.94
CA ILE A 349 -7.01 13.03 -8.42
C ILE A 349 -6.56 13.92 -9.59
N LEU A 350 -6.45 15.23 -9.35
CA LEU A 350 -6.15 16.22 -10.37
C LEU A 350 -5.02 17.15 -9.95
N TYR A 351 -4.04 17.31 -10.83
CA TYR A 351 -2.92 18.24 -10.71
C TYR A 351 -3.01 19.27 -11.85
N HIS A 352 -2.64 20.51 -11.56
CA HIS A 352 -2.58 21.61 -12.53
C HIS A 352 -1.20 22.24 -12.45
N ASN A 353 -0.45 22.26 -13.56
CA ASN A 353 0.94 22.70 -13.62
C ASN A 353 1.80 22.12 -12.48
N ASP A 354 1.83 20.79 -12.36
CA ASP A 354 2.59 20.02 -11.36
C ASP A 354 2.19 20.25 -9.88
N ILE A 355 1.12 21.01 -9.63
CA ILE A 355 0.61 21.30 -8.29
C ILE A 355 -0.67 20.49 -8.04
N PRO A 356 -0.78 19.75 -6.92
CA PRO A 356 -2.00 19.04 -6.55
C PRO A 356 -3.17 20.02 -6.33
N VAL A 357 -4.31 19.72 -6.94
CA VAL A 357 -5.55 20.51 -6.81
C VAL A 357 -6.62 19.71 -6.10
N PHE A 358 -7.05 18.60 -6.70
CA PHE A 358 -8.01 17.68 -6.09
C PHE A 358 -7.31 16.41 -5.67
N VAL A 359 -7.43 16.09 -4.38
CA VAL A 359 -6.71 14.98 -3.73
C VAL A 359 -7.69 14.08 -2.99
N GLU A 360 -7.22 12.93 -2.53
CA GLU A 360 -7.99 12.11 -1.58
C GLU A 360 -7.83 12.67 -0.15
N GLN A 361 -8.74 12.32 0.76
CA GLN A 361 -8.56 12.68 2.17
C GLN A 361 -7.29 12.06 2.79
N GLY A 362 -6.79 10.96 2.22
CA GLY A 362 -5.55 10.29 2.59
C GLY A 362 -5.68 9.27 3.72
N THR A 363 -4.57 8.58 4.03
CA THR A 363 -4.47 7.57 5.10
C THR A 363 -3.49 8.04 6.18
N SER A 364 -3.96 8.17 7.42
CA SER A 364 -3.15 8.63 8.56
C SER A 364 -2.96 7.59 9.66
N THR A 365 -3.77 6.54 9.66
CA THR A 365 -3.72 5.51 10.70
C THR A 365 -4.27 4.18 10.19
N TYR A 366 -3.84 3.11 10.82
CA TYR A 366 -4.42 1.76 10.66
C TYR A 366 -5.17 1.30 11.90
N ASP A 367 -5.15 2.09 12.98
CA ASP A 367 -5.86 1.75 14.19
C ASP A 367 -7.36 1.81 13.98
N ILE A 368 -8.06 0.86 14.60
CA ILE A 368 -9.51 0.78 14.49
C ILE A 368 -10.11 1.96 15.24
N GLY A 369 -10.77 2.85 14.50
CA GLY A 369 -11.40 4.04 15.08
C GLY A 369 -12.14 4.86 14.03
N GLU A 370 -12.73 5.97 14.50
CA GLU A 370 -13.51 6.87 13.64
C GLU A 370 -12.69 7.44 12.49
N ARG A 371 -11.43 7.82 12.75
CA ARG A 371 -10.53 8.34 11.72
C ARG A 371 -10.33 7.32 10.60
N ARG A 372 -9.99 6.07 10.93
CA ARG A 372 -9.82 5.01 9.94
C ARG A 372 -11.10 4.70 9.17
N ASN A 373 -12.26 4.71 9.85
CA ASN A 373 -13.55 4.51 9.20
C ASN A 373 -13.89 5.64 8.23
N LEU A 374 -13.57 6.89 8.60
CA LEU A 374 -13.75 8.07 7.75
C LEU A 374 -12.85 8.00 6.52
N GLU A 375 -11.55 7.76 6.69
CA GLU A 375 -10.57 7.74 5.59
C GLU A 375 -10.91 6.72 4.51
N ARG A 376 -11.56 5.61 4.88
CA ARG A 376 -12.03 4.58 3.94
C ARG A 376 -13.44 4.81 3.39
N SER A 377 -14.14 5.83 3.86
CA SER A 377 -15.54 6.09 3.52
C SER A 377 -15.69 6.78 2.18
N THR A 378 -16.81 6.61 1.50
CA THR A 378 -17.08 7.27 0.21
C THR A 378 -17.06 8.79 0.30
N SER A 379 -17.42 9.36 1.46
CA SER A 379 -17.33 10.81 1.70
C SER A 379 -15.91 11.37 1.83
N ALA A 380 -14.89 10.51 1.92
CA ALA A 380 -13.48 10.91 1.97
C ALA A 380 -12.83 10.99 0.57
N HIS A 381 -13.60 10.66 -0.47
CA HIS A 381 -13.12 10.54 -1.84
C HIS A 381 -13.83 11.50 -2.78
N ASN A 382 -13.23 11.75 -3.94
CA ASN A 382 -13.78 12.63 -4.97
C ASN A 382 -14.87 11.92 -5.77
N THR A 383 -15.93 11.45 -5.11
CA THR A 383 -17.02 10.65 -5.70
C THR A 383 -18.36 10.91 -4.99
N VAL A 384 -19.42 10.20 -5.40
CA VAL A 384 -20.80 10.47 -4.98
C VAL A 384 -21.26 9.53 -3.86
N VAL A 385 -21.79 10.14 -2.80
CA VAL A 385 -22.51 9.49 -1.70
C VAL A 385 -24.01 9.52 -1.95
N VAL A 386 -24.69 8.40 -1.74
CA VAL A 386 -26.16 8.30 -1.83
C VAL A 386 -26.73 7.89 -0.47
N ASN A 387 -27.69 8.65 0.04
CA ASN A 387 -28.39 8.40 1.31
C ASN A 387 -27.45 8.14 2.51
N ASN A 388 -26.32 8.87 2.59
CA ASN A 388 -25.30 8.73 3.63
C ASN A 388 -24.72 7.30 3.78
N GLN A 389 -24.67 6.54 2.69
CA GLN A 389 -24.10 5.19 2.66
C GLN A 389 -22.79 5.19 1.86
N ASN A 390 -21.85 4.34 2.28
CA ASN A 390 -20.69 4.03 1.46
C ASN A 390 -21.08 3.11 0.30
N GLN A 391 -20.41 3.29 -0.85
CA GLN A 391 -20.60 2.42 -2.01
C GLN A 391 -20.10 0.99 -1.79
N SER A 392 -19.08 0.82 -0.94
CA SER A 392 -18.59 -0.45 -0.43
C SER A 392 -18.67 -0.45 1.09
N GLU A 393 -19.05 -1.57 1.71
CA GLU A 393 -19.20 -1.68 3.16
C GLU A 393 -17.86 -1.91 3.85
N VAL A 394 -17.07 -0.85 3.97
CA VAL A 394 -15.92 -0.77 4.89
C VAL A 394 -16.45 -0.73 6.34
N TRP A 395 -16.08 -1.70 7.17
CA TRP A 395 -16.73 -1.89 8.50
C TRP A 395 -15.79 -2.21 9.66
N SER A 396 -14.47 -2.20 9.41
CA SER A 396 -13.41 -2.29 10.43
C SER A 396 -12.10 -1.76 9.82
N GLY A 397 -10.99 -1.77 10.56
CA GLY A 397 -9.68 -1.26 10.11
C GLY A 397 -9.20 -1.86 8.77
N PHE A 398 -9.53 -3.14 8.53
CA PHE A 398 -9.09 -3.91 7.35
C PHE A 398 -10.18 -4.84 6.77
N ARG A 399 -11.47 -4.47 6.88
CA ARG A 399 -12.56 -5.36 6.43
C ARG A 399 -13.56 -4.65 5.54
N VAL A 400 -13.87 -5.31 4.43
CA VAL A 400 -14.92 -4.94 3.48
C VAL A 400 -15.91 -6.09 3.37
N ALA A 401 -17.20 -5.79 3.54
CA ALA A 401 -18.29 -6.75 3.39
C ALA A 401 -18.81 -6.73 1.95
N ARG A 402 -20.01 -6.17 1.70
CA ARG A 402 -20.48 -5.99 0.32
C ARG A 402 -19.59 -4.97 -0.39
N ARG A 403 -19.20 -5.27 -1.62
CA ARG A 403 -18.31 -4.45 -2.46
C ARG A 403 -19.10 -3.91 -3.63
N ALA A 404 -18.87 -2.66 -4.00
CA ALA A 404 -19.27 -2.14 -5.29
C ALA A 404 -18.51 -2.88 -6.39
N THR A 405 -19.22 -3.24 -7.46
CA THR A 405 -18.62 -3.71 -8.70
C THR A 405 -18.65 -2.59 -9.72
N THR A 406 -17.48 -2.22 -10.22
CA THR A 406 -17.33 -1.20 -11.28
C THR A 406 -17.47 -1.84 -12.65
N THR A 407 -18.03 -1.14 -13.63
CA THR A 407 -18.14 -1.58 -15.03
C THR A 407 -17.76 -0.41 -15.93
N ILE A 408 -16.65 -0.55 -16.64
CA ILE A 408 -16.19 0.43 -17.63
C ILE A 408 -17.07 0.28 -18.88
N THR A 409 -17.69 1.38 -19.30
CA THR A 409 -18.61 1.45 -20.44
C THR A 409 -18.01 2.15 -21.65
N ASN A 410 -16.98 2.97 -21.43
CA ASN A 410 -16.20 3.62 -22.46
C ASN A 410 -14.77 3.81 -21.96
N ASP A 411 -13.79 3.58 -22.82
CA ASP A 411 -12.37 3.58 -22.46
C ASP A 411 -11.52 4.18 -23.60
N ALA A 412 -11.94 5.34 -24.10
CA ALA A 412 -11.23 6.07 -25.13
C ALA A 412 -10.33 7.15 -24.50
N GLU A 413 -9.26 7.54 -25.20
CA GLU A 413 -8.20 8.42 -24.70
C GLU A 413 -8.68 9.77 -24.12
N ASP A 414 -9.69 10.39 -24.74
CA ASP A 414 -10.28 11.66 -24.32
C ASP A 414 -11.67 11.52 -23.69
N ASN A 415 -12.19 10.29 -23.62
CA ASN A 415 -13.53 10.02 -23.14
C ASN A 415 -13.58 8.65 -22.47
N ILE A 416 -13.65 8.65 -21.14
CA ILE A 416 -13.75 7.43 -20.34
C ILE A 416 -15.00 7.50 -19.48
N ALA A 417 -15.66 6.36 -19.28
CA ALA A 417 -16.87 6.30 -18.48
C ALA A 417 -17.07 4.93 -17.84
N ALA A 418 -17.56 4.92 -16.61
CA ALA A 418 -17.89 3.72 -15.89
C ALA A 418 -19.10 3.94 -14.98
N TYR A 419 -19.72 2.85 -14.54
CA TYR A 419 -20.67 2.89 -13.43
C TYR A 419 -20.30 1.86 -12.36
N HIS A 420 -20.83 2.02 -11.15
CA HIS A 420 -20.77 0.99 -10.12
C HIS A 420 -22.15 0.67 -9.53
N ASP A 421 -22.29 -0.53 -8.96
CA ASP A 421 -23.55 -1.04 -8.38
C ASP A 421 -23.63 -0.95 -6.84
N GLY A 422 -22.75 -0.16 -6.21
CA GLY A 422 -22.62 -0.08 -4.75
C GLY A 422 -23.91 0.28 -4.01
N TYR A 423 -24.79 1.05 -4.65
CA TYR A 423 -26.09 1.46 -4.12
C TYR A 423 -27.27 0.61 -4.60
N LYS A 424 -27.03 -0.61 -5.12
CA LYS A 424 -28.10 -1.48 -5.66
C LYS A 424 -29.25 -1.76 -4.70
N LYS A 425 -29.01 -1.77 -3.39
CA LYS A 425 -30.06 -1.91 -2.36
C LYS A 425 -31.07 -0.76 -2.35
N LEU A 426 -30.64 0.40 -2.81
CA LEU A 426 -31.48 1.58 -3.02
C LEU A 426 -32.07 1.62 -4.45
N GLY A 427 -31.75 0.63 -5.29
CA GLY A 427 -32.07 0.60 -6.72
C GLY A 427 -31.32 1.65 -7.53
N VAL A 428 -30.10 2.02 -7.10
CA VAL A 428 -29.29 3.09 -7.70
C VAL A 428 -27.98 2.51 -8.23
N LYS A 429 -27.54 3.00 -9.39
CA LYS A 429 -26.20 2.83 -9.93
C LYS A 429 -25.63 4.22 -10.17
N HIS A 430 -24.39 4.46 -9.77
CA HIS A 430 -23.75 5.73 -10.04
C HIS A 430 -22.82 5.56 -11.25
N TYR A 431 -23.12 6.33 -12.28
CA TYR A 431 -22.38 6.45 -13.53
C TYR A 431 -21.58 7.75 -13.53
N ARG A 432 -20.32 7.66 -13.95
CA ARG A 432 -19.45 8.81 -14.16
C ARG A 432 -18.80 8.74 -15.53
N ALA A 433 -18.80 9.86 -16.25
CA ALA A 433 -18.05 10.04 -17.48
C ALA A 433 -17.12 11.24 -17.39
N PHE A 434 -15.90 11.09 -17.88
CA PHE A 434 -14.93 12.16 -18.06
C PHE A 434 -14.75 12.42 -19.54
N LYS A 435 -14.86 13.69 -19.94
CA LYS A 435 -14.44 14.18 -21.24
C LYS A 435 -13.26 15.12 -21.04
N PHE A 436 -12.11 14.70 -21.51
CA PHE A 436 -10.87 15.46 -21.43
C PHE A 436 -10.68 16.30 -22.68
N LYS A 437 -10.19 17.52 -22.50
CA LYS A 437 -9.70 18.43 -23.54
C LYS A 437 -8.37 19.03 -23.10
N PRO A 438 -7.58 19.69 -23.98
CA PRO A 438 -6.29 20.25 -23.59
C PRO A 438 -6.33 21.24 -22.40
N ASP A 439 -7.42 21.98 -22.25
CA ASP A 439 -7.58 23.13 -21.33
C ASP A 439 -8.83 23.03 -20.43
N ASN A 440 -9.57 21.92 -20.50
CA ASN A 440 -10.72 21.68 -19.62
C ASN A 440 -11.05 20.19 -19.46
N ILE A 441 -11.81 19.90 -18.40
CA ILE A 441 -12.41 18.61 -18.11
C ILE A 441 -13.91 18.82 -17.91
N THR A 442 -14.72 17.96 -18.52
CA THR A 442 -16.14 17.83 -18.18
C THR A 442 -16.37 16.50 -17.50
N ILE A 443 -16.96 16.52 -16.31
CA ILE A 443 -17.36 15.32 -15.57
C ILE A 443 -18.89 15.29 -15.54
N LEU A 444 -19.48 14.16 -15.92
CA LEU A 444 -20.91 13.89 -15.81
C LEU A 444 -21.13 12.78 -14.79
N ASP A 445 -21.81 13.11 -13.70
CA ASP A 445 -22.33 12.16 -12.73
C ASP A 445 -23.83 11.93 -12.99
N SER A 446 -24.25 10.67 -12.96
CA SER A 446 -25.67 10.28 -13.00
C SER A 446 -25.96 9.12 -12.06
N LEU A 447 -27.05 9.23 -11.29
CA LEU A 447 -27.52 8.19 -10.38
C LEU A 447 -28.49 7.21 -11.05
N LEU A 448 -28.78 7.39 -12.34
CA LEU A 448 -29.67 6.56 -13.17
C LEU A 448 -31.05 6.32 -12.54
N LYS A 449 -31.42 7.19 -11.59
CA LYS A 449 -32.63 7.19 -10.78
C LYS A 449 -32.69 8.54 -10.08
N LYS A 450 -33.88 9.12 -10.04
CA LYS A 450 -34.15 10.36 -9.31
C LYS A 450 -34.06 10.10 -7.79
N ILE A 451 -32.94 10.51 -7.20
CA ILE A 451 -32.63 10.44 -5.77
C ILE A 451 -31.58 11.50 -5.44
N ASP A 452 -31.53 11.95 -4.18
CA ASP A 452 -30.51 12.89 -3.72
C ASP A 452 -29.14 12.21 -3.62
N GLY A 453 -28.14 12.86 -4.21
CA GLY A 453 -26.72 12.51 -4.12
C GLY A 453 -25.88 13.68 -3.62
N VAL A 454 -24.74 13.35 -3.03
CA VAL A 454 -23.75 14.33 -2.57
C VAL A 454 -22.41 13.98 -3.20
N PHE A 455 -21.93 14.83 -4.10
CA PHE A 455 -20.57 14.74 -4.64
C PHE A 455 -19.63 15.53 -3.72
N TYR A 456 -18.59 14.85 -3.21
CA TYR A 456 -17.51 15.47 -2.45
C TYR A 456 -16.33 15.74 -3.38
N LEU A 457 -15.70 16.90 -3.24
CA LEU A 457 -14.51 17.26 -4.02
C LEU A 457 -13.50 17.96 -3.11
N HIS A 458 -12.41 17.26 -2.79
CA HIS A 458 -11.44 17.64 -1.76
C HIS A 458 -10.29 18.43 -2.36
N LEU A 459 -10.06 19.65 -1.88
CA LEU A 459 -8.94 20.46 -2.32
C LEU A 459 -7.69 20.11 -1.53
N HIS A 460 -6.54 20.20 -2.18
CA HIS A 460 -5.25 20.14 -1.51
C HIS A 460 -5.07 21.36 -0.57
N PRO A 461 -4.40 21.23 0.60
CA PRO A 461 -4.23 22.34 1.56
C PRO A 461 -3.56 23.61 0.99
N ASN A 462 -2.77 23.48 -0.06
CA ASN A 462 -2.13 24.63 -0.72
C ASN A 462 -3.07 25.40 -1.66
N CYS A 463 -4.31 24.92 -1.83
CA CYS A 463 -5.28 25.58 -2.69
C CYS A 463 -6.11 26.62 -1.94
N THR A 464 -6.26 27.79 -2.54
CA THR A 464 -7.27 28.78 -2.13
C THR A 464 -8.52 28.60 -2.96
N ILE A 465 -9.69 28.79 -2.35
CA ILE A 465 -10.98 28.71 -3.05
C ILE A 465 -11.81 29.95 -2.78
N VAL A 466 -12.39 30.51 -3.84
CA VAL A 466 -13.29 31.66 -3.78
C VAL A 466 -14.59 31.32 -4.49
N GLN A 467 -15.71 31.52 -3.80
CA GLN A 467 -17.03 31.40 -4.39
C GLN A 467 -17.34 32.64 -5.24
N ARG A 468 -17.67 32.45 -6.51
CA ARG A 468 -18.04 33.54 -7.45
C ARG A 468 -19.56 33.64 -7.65
N SER A 469 -20.27 32.52 -7.57
CA SER A 469 -21.73 32.45 -7.55
C SER A 469 -22.20 31.23 -6.74
N SER A 470 -23.49 30.92 -6.73
CA SER A 470 -24.01 29.69 -6.11
C SER A 470 -23.49 28.40 -6.76
N THR A 471 -23.02 28.45 -8.00
CA THR A 471 -22.58 27.28 -8.78
C THR A 471 -21.17 27.40 -9.35
N ILE A 472 -20.53 28.57 -9.23
CA ILE A 472 -19.21 28.85 -9.81
C ILE A 472 -18.21 29.16 -8.70
N PHE A 473 -17.07 28.48 -8.74
CA PHE A 473 -15.95 28.67 -7.82
C PHE A 473 -14.66 28.85 -8.61
N GLU A 474 -13.70 29.51 -7.97
CA GLU A 474 -12.37 29.75 -8.50
C GLU A 474 -11.34 29.19 -7.53
N ILE A 475 -10.38 28.41 -8.04
CA ILE A 475 -9.30 27.80 -7.27
C ILE A 475 -7.97 28.36 -7.76
N ASN A 476 -7.14 28.85 -6.84
CA ASN A 476 -5.81 29.43 -7.12
C ASN A 476 -5.82 30.52 -8.22
N SER A 477 -6.96 31.17 -8.44
CA SER A 477 -7.20 32.16 -9.50
C SER A 477 -6.91 31.72 -10.95
N SER A 478 -6.57 30.46 -11.17
CA SER A 478 -6.26 29.89 -12.49
C SER A 478 -7.22 28.77 -12.89
N ILE A 479 -8.05 28.27 -11.97
CA ILE A 479 -8.98 27.18 -12.24
C ILE A 479 -10.40 27.67 -11.95
N LYS A 480 -11.26 27.62 -12.97
CA LYS A 480 -12.70 27.87 -12.82
C LYS A 480 -13.44 26.55 -12.80
N ILE A 481 -14.28 26.36 -11.77
CA ILE A 481 -15.18 25.21 -11.68
C ILE A 481 -16.65 25.65 -11.67
N GLU A 482 -17.48 24.98 -12.46
CA GLU A 482 -18.91 25.25 -12.57
C GLU A 482 -19.73 23.96 -12.44
N PHE A 483 -20.79 24.02 -11.64
CA PHE A 483 -21.70 22.91 -11.38
C PHE A 483 -23.08 23.17 -11.98
N ILE A 484 -23.47 22.39 -12.98
CA ILE A 484 -24.81 22.44 -13.60
C ILE A 484 -25.62 21.24 -13.12
N GLY A 485 -26.81 21.50 -12.57
CA GLY A 485 -27.68 20.47 -11.95
C GLY A 485 -27.54 20.37 -10.42
N SER A 486 -26.66 21.16 -9.80
CA SER A 486 -26.56 21.22 -8.34
C SER A 486 -27.77 21.92 -7.71
N LYS A 487 -28.31 21.34 -6.62
CA LYS A 487 -29.28 21.98 -5.72
C LYS A 487 -28.61 22.95 -4.75
N LYS A 488 -27.43 22.59 -4.25
CA LYS A 488 -26.64 23.37 -3.29
C LYS A 488 -25.17 23.00 -3.41
N VAL A 489 -24.30 23.99 -3.33
CA VAL A 489 -22.86 23.80 -3.17
C VAL A 489 -22.41 24.51 -1.89
N ALA A 490 -21.66 23.81 -1.04
CA ALA A 490 -21.08 24.37 0.18
C ALA A 490 -19.58 24.10 0.24
N ILE A 491 -18.84 24.98 0.92
CA ILE A 491 -17.45 24.77 1.28
C ILE A 491 -17.42 24.28 2.72
N GLU A 492 -16.72 23.18 2.99
CA GLU A 492 -16.53 22.61 4.32
C GLU A 492 -15.03 22.42 4.59
N GLU A 493 -14.59 22.72 5.82
CA GLU A 493 -13.24 22.39 6.27
C GLU A 493 -13.13 20.89 6.55
N TYR A 494 -12.04 20.26 6.11
CA TYR A 494 -11.72 18.87 6.44
C TYR A 494 -10.24 18.73 6.84
N LEU A 495 -9.92 17.60 7.47
CA LEU A 495 -8.55 17.24 7.85
C LEU A 495 -7.95 16.31 6.78
N TYR A 496 -7.06 16.88 5.96
CA TYR A 496 -6.24 16.18 4.99
C TYR A 496 -5.12 15.41 5.69
N ALA A 497 -5.03 14.10 5.44
CA ALA A 497 -3.93 13.26 5.89
C ALA A 497 -2.83 13.26 4.83
N TYR A 498 -1.74 13.98 5.12
CA TYR A 498 -0.55 13.98 4.27
C TYR A 498 0.48 12.95 4.72
N GLY A 499 0.09 11.99 5.56
CA GLY A 499 0.94 10.91 6.06
C GLY A 499 0.44 10.37 7.40
N PHE A 500 1.07 9.31 7.90
CA PHE A 500 0.70 8.76 9.20
C PHE A 500 0.84 9.79 10.32
N ASN A 501 -0.20 9.96 11.14
CA ASN A 501 -0.25 10.93 12.24
C ASN A 501 0.04 12.39 11.85
N LYS A 502 -0.14 12.75 10.57
CA LYS A 502 0.16 14.06 9.99
C LYS A 502 -1.10 14.63 9.34
N TYR A 503 -1.54 15.81 9.80
CA TYR A 503 -2.78 16.44 9.34
C TYR A 503 -2.60 17.91 8.98
N LEU A 504 -3.29 18.34 7.94
CA LEU A 504 -3.48 19.75 7.59
C LEU A 504 -4.98 20.04 7.42
N LYS A 505 -5.39 21.25 7.76
CA LYS A 505 -6.73 21.75 7.42
C LYS A 505 -6.76 22.10 5.93
N SER A 506 -7.84 21.74 5.26
CA SER A 506 -8.12 22.13 3.89
C SER A 506 -9.63 22.26 3.68
N ASN A 507 -10.04 22.70 2.50
CA ASN A 507 -11.43 22.85 2.11
C ASN A 507 -11.87 21.74 1.15
N ARG A 508 -13.12 21.33 1.25
CA ARG A 508 -13.78 20.50 0.23
C ARG A 508 -15.09 21.14 -0.19
N LEU A 509 -15.48 20.90 -1.43
CA LEU A 509 -16.79 21.23 -1.92
C LEU A 509 -17.76 20.06 -1.66
N ILE A 510 -18.96 20.41 -1.22
CA ILE A 510 -20.07 19.48 -1.01
C ILE A 510 -21.19 19.89 -1.95
N ILE A 511 -21.38 19.09 -3.00
CA ILE A 511 -22.32 19.38 -4.08
C ILE A 511 -23.52 18.45 -3.95
N CYS A 512 -24.64 18.99 -3.48
CA CYS A 512 -25.91 18.28 -3.46
C CYS A 512 -26.59 18.40 -4.82
N PHE A 513 -27.07 17.29 -5.38
CA PHE A 513 -27.78 17.25 -6.65
C PHE A 513 -28.83 16.14 -6.65
N GLU A 514 -29.66 16.10 -7.69
CA GLU A 514 -30.63 15.03 -7.91
C GLU A 514 -30.52 14.53 -9.34
N ASP A 515 -30.51 13.20 -9.48
CA ASP A 515 -30.37 12.48 -10.76
C ASP A 515 -29.03 12.69 -11.48
N SER A 516 -28.71 13.91 -11.96
CA SER A 516 -27.47 14.18 -12.69
C SER A 516 -26.79 15.50 -12.29
N LEU A 517 -25.46 15.51 -12.40
CA LEU A 517 -24.61 16.65 -12.15
C LEU A 517 -23.54 16.74 -13.24
N LYS A 518 -23.39 17.92 -13.82
CA LYS A 518 -22.31 18.21 -14.76
C LYS A 518 -21.33 19.18 -14.12
N THR A 519 -20.08 18.76 -13.98
CA THR A 519 -18.98 19.56 -13.46
C THR A 519 -18.06 19.96 -14.61
N PHE A 520 -17.85 21.27 -14.79
CA PHE A 520 -16.90 21.81 -15.75
C PHE A 520 -15.71 22.38 -15.01
N ILE A 521 -14.50 21.92 -15.35
CA ILE A 521 -13.24 22.42 -14.81
C ILE A 521 -12.47 23.03 -15.97
N SER A 522 -12.20 24.32 -15.90
CA SER A 522 -11.50 25.09 -16.94
C SER A 522 -10.19 25.62 -16.37
N PHE A 523 -9.10 25.49 -17.10
CA PHE A 523 -7.77 25.97 -16.72
C PHE A 523 -7.42 27.20 -17.56
N ASN A 524 -7.03 28.29 -16.91
CA ASN A 524 -6.67 29.56 -17.54
C ASN A 524 -5.16 29.69 -17.75
#